data_AF-A0A0T6AT47-F1
#
_entry.id   AF-A0A0T6AT47-F1
#
_cell.length_a   1.000
_cell.length_b   1.000
_cell.length_c   1.000
_cell.angle_alpha   90.00
_cell.angle_beta   90.00
_cell.angle_gamma   90.00
#
_symmetry.space_group_name_H-M   'P 1'
#
loop_
_entity.id
_entity.type
_entity.pdbx_description
1 polymer ?
#
loop_
_entity_poly.entity_id
_entity_poly.type
_entity_poly.pdbx_seq_one_letter_code
_entity_poly.pdbx_strand_id
1 'polypeptide(L)'
;VKSWNSDSSKSSLRKGNTTTSEREMLLSKWRKNYCATREEVTRRIEELNSDSDEDILEKEKKIWTRTTPADLFYQRDEVNPKIIRGTGRLQKICRTFKEELVLRAKKINAAKPVYEPPPRKNRARICKHKSEQSSSDSSEEELTDEEDCTMEELTRKQQHPDRLHPEMWYNDVGEMNDGPLCRCSKKSRKSGIRHGIYPGEKFLKLCDLDTNNGDKLYHYRITISPPTNFLIKTPTIIQHDEHEFIFEGFSMFSHFPLGELPTCKVIRFNIEYTILYIEEKIPDNFTVHELDLFHDYLFTEVLELVDLDFKAAGDREGCSQFHFMPRFVRELPDNGKEILSMKEVLQYLLDSSVPLIKESELEEMINMAQHEWQTYADEIKGMVVTYPGKKPCSVRVDQLDRNIDLQTPGKYKFPEIV
;
A
#
# COMPACT_ATOMS: atom_id res chain seq x y z
N VAL A 1 31.92 -71.57 15.97
CA VAL A 1 31.79 -70.96 17.32
C VAL A 1 32.45 -69.59 17.27
N LYS A 2 31.64 -68.52 17.44
CA LYS A 2 31.91 -67.09 17.82
C LYS A 2 33.23 -66.44 17.32
N SER A 3 33.17 -65.44 16.43
CA SER A 3 33.08 -63.97 16.70
C SER A 3 34.37 -63.44 17.38
N TRP A 4 35.01 -62.35 16.93
CA TRP A 4 34.72 -60.96 17.33
C TRP A 4 35.26 -59.91 16.32
N ASN A 5 34.44 -58.88 16.09
CA ASN A 5 34.63 -57.60 15.37
C ASN A 5 35.39 -56.58 16.25
N SER A 6 36.35 -55.79 15.76
CA SER A 6 36.28 -54.52 15.01
C SER A 6 35.80 -53.29 15.81
N ASP A 7 36.78 -52.46 16.20
CA ASP A 7 36.59 -51.14 16.82
C ASP A 7 36.50 -50.04 15.75
N SER A 8 35.44 -49.23 15.81
CA SER A 8 35.37 -47.92 15.14
C SER A 8 34.87 -46.88 16.13
N SER A 9 35.70 -45.88 16.39
CA SER A 9 35.43 -44.75 17.29
C SER A 9 34.51 -43.73 16.61
N LYS A 10 33.28 -43.57 17.12
CA LYS A 10 32.37 -42.47 16.76
C LYS A 10 32.47 -41.36 17.81
N SER A 11 32.98 -40.19 17.43
CA SER A 11 32.82 -38.96 18.21
C SER A 11 31.41 -38.39 17.98
N SER A 12 30.64 -38.26 19.05
CA SER A 12 29.27 -37.75 19.07
C SER A 12 29.20 -36.26 18.71
N LEU A 13 28.63 -35.95 17.55
CA LEU A 13 28.13 -34.63 17.20
C LEU A 13 26.98 -34.27 18.15
N ARG A 14 27.16 -33.21 18.94
CA ARG A 14 26.09 -32.55 19.69
C ARG A 14 25.12 -31.92 18.68
N LYS A 15 23.92 -32.47 18.55
CA LYS A 15 22.79 -31.80 17.89
C LYS A 15 22.37 -30.62 18.78
N GLY A 16 22.61 -29.40 18.31
CA GLY A 16 21.94 -28.23 18.86
C GLY A 16 20.45 -28.31 18.57
N ASN A 17 19.62 -28.22 19.60
CA ASN A 17 18.19 -27.96 19.44
C ASN A 17 18.04 -26.53 18.88
N THR A 18 17.74 -26.41 17.59
CA THR A 18 17.25 -25.16 17.01
C THR A 18 15.80 -24.99 17.45
N THR A 19 15.58 -24.20 18.49
CA THR A 19 14.25 -23.69 18.84
C THR A 19 13.77 -22.80 17.69
N THR A 20 12.75 -23.24 16.96
CA THR A 20 12.10 -22.49 15.88
C THR A 20 11.62 -21.14 16.44
N SER A 21 12.00 -20.03 15.79
CA SER A 21 11.63 -18.69 16.25
C SER A 21 10.11 -18.47 16.14
N GLU A 22 9.55 -17.54 16.92
CA GLU A 22 8.13 -17.18 16.80
C GLU A 22 7.78 -16.77 15.37
N ARG A 23 8.67 -16.02 14.71
CA ARG A 23 8.57 -15.66 13.29
C ARG A 23 8.50 -16.87 12.38
N GLU A 24 9.36 -17.85 12.56
CA GLU A 24 9.31 -19.09 11.78
C GLU A 24 8.04 -19.89 12.07
N MET A 25 7.55 -19.89 13.31
CA MET A 25 6.28 -20.54 13.67
C MET A 25 5.08 -19.81 13.07
N LEU A 26 5.07 -18.47 13.06
CA LEU A 26 4.01 -17.65 12.48
C LEU A 26 4.05 -17.68 10.96
N LEU A 27 5.22 -17.61 10.33
CA LEU A 27 5.37 -17.85 8.90
C LEU A 27 5.02 -19.29 8.54
N SER A 28 5.35 -20.28 9.37
CA SER A 28 4.94 -21.68 9.16
C SER A 28 3.43 -21.84 9.32
N LYS A 29 2.81 -21.23 10.34
CA LYS A 29 1.37 -21.23 10.56
C LYS A 29 0.65 -20.47 9.45
N TRP A 30 1.16 -19.32 9.02
CA TRP A 30 0.68 -18.56 7.87
C TRP A 30 0.77 -19.42 6.62
N ARG A 31 1.92 -20.02 6.31
CA ARG A 31 2.11 -20.94 5.18
C ARG A 31 1.31 -22.25 5.30
N LYS A 32 0.94 -22.69 6.51
CA LYS A 32 0.11 -23.89 6.75
C LYS A 32 -1.40 -23.58 6.68
N ASN A 33 -1.82 -22.46 7.26
CA ASN A 33 -3.19 -21.93 7.19
C ASN A 33 -3.50 -21.38 5.79
N TYR A 34 -2.46 -20.96 5.08
CA TYR A 34 -2.43 -20.56 3.67
C TYR A 34 -1.44 -21.45 2.91
N CYS A 35 -1.72 -22.75 2.99
CA CYS A 35 -1.44 -23.75 1.97
C CYS A 35 0.00 -23.84 1.46
N ALA A 36 0.71 -24.85 1.94
CA ALA A 36 2.13 -25.05 1.65
C ALA A 36 2.39 -25.43 0.18
N THR A 37 1.38 -25.96 -0.51
CA THR A 37 1.44 -26.29 -1.93
C THR A 37 0.34 -25.60 -2.74
N ARG A 38 0.57 -25.47 -4.05
CA ARG A 38 -0.38 -24.85 -4.99
C ARG A 38 -1.74 -25.54 -4.98
N GLU A 39 -1.76 -26.85 -4.73
CA GLU A 39 -2.98 -27.67 -4.62
C GLU A 39 -3.78 -27.36 -3.35
N GLU A 40 -3.09 -27.14 -2.23
CA GLU A 40 -3.75 -26.72 -0.99
C GLU A 40 -4.36 -25.32 -1.16
N VAL A 41 -3.68 -24.40 -1.85
CA VAL A 41 -4.15 -23.03 -2.10
C VAL A 41 -5.46 -23.11 -2.89
N THR A 42 -5.50 -23.94 -3.93
CA THR A 42 -6.72 -24.18 -4.72
C THR A 42 -7.86 -24.71 -3.86
N ARG A 43 -7.62 -25.73 -3.02
CA ARG A 43 -8.66 -26.31 -2.13
C ARG A 43 -9.17 -25.30 -1.12
N ARG A 44 -8.31 -24.46 -0.54
CA ARG A 44 -8.70 -23.43 0.43
C ARG A 44 -9.46 -22.29 -0.24
N ILE A 45 -9.07 -21.92 -1.46
CA ILE A 45 -9.85 -21.00 -2.29
C ILE A 45 -11.22 -21.61 -2.58
N GLU A 46 -11.33 -22.90 -2.90
CA GLU A 46 -12.61 -23.59 -3.09
C GLU A 46 -13.47 -23.59 -1.80
N GLU A 47 -12.88 -23.83 -0.63
CA GLU A 47 -13.56 -23.71 0.67
C GLU A 47 -14.06 -22.28 0.94
N LEU A 48 -13.20 -21.28 0.74
CA LEU A 48 -13.54 -19.85 0.96
C LEU A 48 -14.52 -19.32 -0.08
N ASN A 49 -14.53 -19.90 -1.28
CA ASN A 49 -15.52 -19.63 -2.33
C ASN A 49 -16.85 -20.33 -2.11
N SER A 50 -16.90 -21.32 -1.21
CA SER A 50 -18.13 -22.08 -0.91
C SER A 50 -19.04 -21.37 0.08
N ASP A 51 -18.47 -20.49 0.92
CA ASP A 51 -19.24 -19.64 1.83
C ASP A 51 -19.95 -18.54 1.03
N SER A 52 -21.22 -18.27 1.35
CA SER A 52 -21.91 -17.09 0.81
C SER A 52 -21.35 -15.79 1.41
N ASP A 53 -21.55 -14.67 0.73
CA ASP A 53 -21.15 -13.35 1.25
C ASP A 53 -21.80 -13.09 2.63
N GLU A 54 -23.05 -13.52 2.82
CA GLU A 54 -23.76 -13.43 4.10
C GLU A 54 -23.13 -14.31 5.19
N ASP A 55 -22.73 -15.55 4.88
CA ASP A 55 -22.09 -16.45 5.85
C ASP A 55 -20.75 -15.88 6.34
N ILE A 56 -19.98 -15.26 5.44
CA ILE A 56 -18.72 -14.57 5.79
C ILE A 56 -19.01 -13.43 6.78
N LEU A 57 -19.98 -12.58 6.47
CA LEU A 57 -20.35 -11.47 7.35
C LEU A 57 -20.80 -11.96 8.74
N GLU A 58 -21.56 -13.06 8.82
CA GLU A 58 -22.00 -13.63 10.11
C GLU A 58 -20.88 -14.25 10.94
N LYS A 59 -19.92 -14.93 10.30
CA LYS A 59 -18.75 -15.49 10.99
C LYS A 59 -17.87 -14.38 11.53
N GLU A 60 -17.61 -13.37 10.72
CA GLU A 60 -16.73 -12.25 11.08
C GLU A 60 -17.33 -11.37 12.20
N LYS A 61 -18.66 -11.19 12.26
CA LYS A 61 -19.35 -10.49 13.35
C LYS A 61 -19.18 -11.14 14.73
N LYS A 62 -18.77 -12.42 14.80
CA LYS A 62 -18.55 -13.14 16.07
C LYS A 62 -17.16 -12.91 16.65
N ILE A 63 -16.29 -12.20 15.94
CA ILE A 63 -14.92 -11.91 16.37
C ILE A 63 -14.94 -10.69 17.28
N TRP A 64 -14.34 -10.81 18.47
CA TRP A 64 -14.12 -9.65 19.33
C TRP A 64 -12.73 -9.08 19.10
N THR A 65 -12.61 -7.76 19.19
CA THR A 65 -11.36 -7.05 18.93
C THR A 65 -10.91 -6.24 20.15
N ARG A 66 -9.60 -6.14 20.34
CA ARG A 66 -8.97 -5.18 21.24
C ARG A 66 -7.79 -4.51 20.55
N THR A 67 -7.35 -3.37 21.06
CA THR A 67 -6.17 -2.65 20.54
C THR A 67 -5.00 -2.81 21.51
N THR A 68 -3.76 -2.87 20.99
CA THR A 68 -2.56 -2.93 21.83
C THR A 68 -2.48 -1.72 22.77
N PRO A 69 -2.04 -1.91 24.03
CA PRO A 69 -1.93 -0.82 24.99
C PRO A 69 -0.88 0.21 24.55
N ALA A 70 -1.18 1.49 24.72
CA ALA A 70 -0.29 2.59 24.30
C ALA A 70 -0.54 3.87 25.12
N ASP A 71 -0.79 3.73 26.43
CA ASP A 71 -1.27 4.79 27.33
C ASP A 71 -0.35 6.02 27.43
N LEU A 72 0.93 5.88 27.06
CA LEU A 72 1.87 7.00 27.01
C LEU A 72 1.62 7.95 25.82
N PHE A 73 1.00 7.43 24.77
CA PHE A 73 0.76 8.12 23.50
C PHE A 73 -0.70 8.49 23.31
N TYR A 74 -1.61 7.76 23.95
CA TYR A 74 -3.03 7.96 23.84
C TYR A 74 -3.66 8.09 25.23
N GLN A 75 -4.56 9.05 25.38
CA GLN A 75 -5.32 9.28 26.59
C GLN A 75 -6.81 9.26 26.27
N ARG A 76 -7.56 8.43 27.00
CA ARG A 76 -9.02 8.42 26.91
C ARG A 76 -9.59 9.68 27.54
N ASP A 77 -10.54 10.31 26.85
CA ASP A 77 -11.22 11.50 27.35
C ASP A 77 -12.09 11.16 28.56
N GLU A 78 -12.03 12.03 29.59
CA GLU A 78 -12.73 11.82 30.86
C GLU A 78 -14.25 12.02 30.72
N VAL A 79 -14.68 12.89 29.80
CA VAL A 79 -16.10 13.25 29.60
C VAL A 79 -16.74 12.30 28.61
N ASN A 80 -16.04 11.96 27.51
CA ASN A 80 -16.53 11.05 26.48
C ASN A 80 -15.54 9.89 26.26
N PRO A 81 -15.76 8.73 26.90
CA PRO A 81 -14.86 7.57 26.81
C PRO A 81 -14.65 7.00 25.39
N LYS A 82 -15.49 7.37 24.41
CA LYS A 82 -15.31 6.99 22.99
C LYS A 82 -14.18 7.76 22.31
N ILE A 83 -13.85 8.93 22.85
CA ILE A 83 -12.82 9.80 22.32
C ILE A 83 -11.49 9.41 22.96
N ILE A 84 -10.52 9.11 22.10
CA ILE A 84 -9.12 8.92 22.46
C ILE A 84 -8.34 10.09 21.87
N ARG A 85 -7.48 10.71 22.68
CA ARG A 85 -6.66 11.87 22.31
C ARG A 85 -5.18 11.50 22.28
N GLY A 86 -4.47 11.99 21.27
CA GLY A 86 -3.03 11.92 21.20
C GLY A 86 -2.34 12.80 22.23
N THR A 87 -1.36 12.27 22.95
CA THR A 87 -0.52 13.06 23.86
C THR A 87 0.53 13.84 23.07
N GLY A 88 1.22 14.78 23.73
CA GLY A 88 2.35 15.50 23.11
C GLY A 88 3.49 14.59 22.64
N ARG A 89 3.61 13.37 23.19
CA ARG A 89 4.56 12.36 22.70
C ARG A 89 4.17 11.84 21.33
N LEU A 90 2.88 11.57 21.11
CA LEU A 90 2.36 11.13 19.82
C LEU A 90 2.56 12.22 18.76
N GLN A 91 2.23 13.46 19.11
CA GLN A 91 2.43 14.61 18.22
C GLN A 91 3.88 14.75 17.76
N LYS A 92 4.85 14.41 18.61
CA LYS A 92 6.27 14.40 18.22
C LYS A 92 6.55 13.35 17.13
N ILE A 93 6.01 12.14 17.28
CA ILE A 93 6.14 11.07 16.26
C ILE A 93 5.51 11.51 14.95
N CYS A 94 4.28 12.05 14.99
CA CYS A 94 3.59 12.55 13.80
C CYS A 94 4.39 13.65 13.07
N ARG A 95 5.02 14.57 13.81
CA ARG A 95 5.90 15.59 13.22
C ARG A 95 7.11 14.97 12.54
N THR A 96 7.81 14.06 13.21
CA THR A 96 8.96 13.36 12.63
C THR A 96 8.56 12.58 11.38
N PHE A 97 7.47 11.82 11.43
CA PHE A 97 6.92 11.08 10.28
C PHE A 97 6.62 12.01 9.09
N LYS A 98 5.97 13.14 9.34
CA LYS A 98 5.68 14.13 8.31
C LYS A 98 6.96 14.69 7.69
N GLU A 99 7.95 15.04 8.51
CA GLU A 99 9.17 15.68 8.05
C GLU A 99 10.10 14.74 7.29
N GLU A 100 10.23 13.49 7.76
CA GLU A 100 11.18 12.51 7.24
C GLU A 100 10.63 11.65 6.10
N LEU A 101 9.32 11.36 6.09
CA LEU A 101 8.70 10.49 5.10
C LEU A 101 7.79 11.25 4.14
N VAL A 102 6.78 11.95 4.66
CA VAL A 102 5.73 12.59 3.81
C VAL A 102 6.29 13.77 2.99
N LEU A 103 7.13 14.61 3.59
CA LEU A 103 7.68 15.79 2.90
C LEU A 103 9.01 15.52 2.17
N ARG A 104 9.49 14.28 2.19
CA ARG A 104 10.83 13.92 1.71
C ARG A 104 11.02 14.19 0.22
N ALA A 105 10.13 13.66 -0.63
CA ALA A 105 10.23 13.87 -2.07
C ALA A 105 10.04 15.34 -2.44
N LYS A 106 9.11 16.03 -1.77
CA LYS A 106 8.89 17.47 -1.96
C LYS A 106 10.14 18.30 -1.66
N LYS A 107 10.84 18.02 -0.55
CA LYS A 107 12.10 18.70 -0.18
C LYS A 107 13.19 18.45 -1.23
N ILE A 108 13.32 17.20 -1.69
CA ILE A 108 14.30 16.82 -2.71
C ILE A 108 14.00 17.51 -4.04
N ASN A 109 12.74 17.49 -4.49
CA ASN A 109 12.33 18.10 -5.75
C ASN A 109 12.45 19.63 -5.73
N ALA A 110 12.27 20.28 -4.58
CA ALA A 110 12.49 21.72 -4.44
C ALA A 110 13.96 22.13 -4.63
N ALA A 111 14.92 21.22 -4.42
CA ALA A 111 16.34 21.47 -4.65
C ALA A 111 16.79 21.17 -6.09
N LYS A 112 15.94 20.53 -6.91
CA LYS A 112 16.24 20.21 -8.31
C LYS A 112 15.96 21.40 -9.22
N PRO A 113 16.59 21.43 -10.41
CA PRO A 113 16.19 22.36 -11.47
C PRO A 113 14.70 22.18 -11.80
N VAL A 114 13.99 23.30 -11.97
CA VAL A 114 12.59 23.28 -12.39
C VAL A 114 12.50 22.69 -13.79
N TYR A 115 11.76 21.59 -13.93
CA TYR A 115 11.48 21.00 -15.24
C TYR A 115 10.34 21.76 -15.92
N GLU A 116 10.63 22.34 -17.08
CA GLU A 116 9.61 22.93 -17.95
C GLU A 116 9.23 21.90 -19.03
N PRO A 117 7.98 21.36 -19.00
CA PRO A 117 7.57 20.39 -20.01
C PRO A 117 7.49 21.05 -21.39
N PRO A 118 7.83 20.30 -22.47
CA PRO A 118 7.66 20.77 -23.83
C PRO A 118 6.24 21.30 -24.08
N PRO A 119 6.08 22.40 -24.85
CA PRO A 119 4.78 23.01 -25.08
C PRO A 119 3.83 22.06 -25.81
N ARG A 120 2.61 21.94 -25.32
CA ARG A 120 1.56 21.13 -25.95
C ARG A 120 0.92 21.86 -27.11
N LYS A 121 0.78 21.16 -28.24
CA LYS A 121 -0.09 21.61 -29.34
C LYS A 121 -1.55 21.48 -28.89
N ASN A 122 -2.20 22.59 -28.55
CA ASN A 122 -3.62 22.59 -28.21
C ASN A 122 -4.47 22.36 -29.47
N ARG A 123 -4.68 21.09 -29.84
CA ARG A 123 -5.66 20.71 -30.87
C ARG A 123 -7.02 20.53 -30.18
N ALA A 124 -7.73 21.63 -29.97
CA ALA A 124 -9.06 21.60 -29.35
C ALA A 124 -10.04 20.86 -30.28
N ARG A 125 -10.52 19.69 -29.85
CA ARG A 125 -11.63 19.03 -30.53
C ARG A 125 -12.91 19.82 -30.29
N ILE A 126 -13.57 20.25 -31.37
CA ILE A 126 -14.96 20.72 -31.29
C ILE A 126 -15.81 19.47 -31.08
N CYS A 127 -16.38 19.30 -29.88
CA CYS A 127 -17.38 18.26 -29.64
C CYS A 127 -18.59 18.49 -30.56
N LYS A 128 -18.79 17.62 -31.57
CA LYS A 128 -20.01 17.56 -32.41
C LYS A 128 -21.21 16.98 -31.66
N HIS A 129 -21.40 17.34 -30.39
CA HIS A 129 -22.62 16.99 -29.65
C HIS A 129 -23.54 18.21 -29.61
N LYS A 130 -24.13 18.53 -30.78
CA LYS A 130 -25.45 19.18 -30.96
C LYS A 130 -25.65 19.61 -32.43
N SER A 131 -26.13 18.68 -33.25
CA SER A 131 -27.22 18.91 -34.21
C SER A 131 -27.51 17.60 -34.92
N GLU A 132 -28.74 17.11 -34.80
CA GLU A 132 -29.29 16.09 -35.68
C GLU A 132 -29.18 16.57 -37.13
N GLN A 133 -28.97 15.61 -38.06
CA GLN A 133 -28.97 15.75 -39.52
C GLN A 133 -27.75 16.38 -40.20
N SER A 134 -26.79 15.54 -40.58
CA SER A 134 -26.31 15.46 -41.98
C SER A 134 -25.29 14.35 -42.14
N SER A 135 -25.63 13.37 -42.96
CA SER A 135 -24.73 12.37 -43.54
C SER A 135 -23.82 13.04 -44.57
N SER A 136 -22.51 13.05 -44.31
CA SER A 136 -21.48 13.24 -45.34
C SER A 136 -20.16 12.66 -44.87
N ASP A 137 -19.57 11.95 -45.81
CA ASP A 137 -18.27 11.29 -45.88
C ASP A 137 -17.06 12.21 -45.57
N SER A 138 -15.92 11.60 -45.22
CA SER A 138 -14.57 12.16 -44.95
C SER A 138 -14.16 12.39 -43.48
N SER A 139 -13.18 11.59 -43.01
CA SER A 139 -11.81 12.10 -42.72
C SER A 139 -10.86 10.99 -42.20
N GLU A 140 -10.14 10.33 -43.11
CA GLU A 140 -8.95 9.50 -42.78
C GLU A 140 -7.82 10.34 -42.14
N GLU A 141 -7.82 11.67 -42.33
CA GLU A 141 -6.86 12.60 -41.73
C GLU A 141 -7.05 12.84 -40.21
N GLU A 142 -8.25 12.60 -39.65
CA GLU A 142 -8.47 12.76 -38.20
C GLU A 142 -7.79 11.63 -37.40
N LEU A 143 -7.69 10.42 -37.95
CA LEU A 143 -7.05 9.29 -37.27
C LEU A 143 -5.53 9.44 -37.19
N THR A 144 -4.88 9.92 -38.25
CA THR A 144 -3.43 10.15 -38.27
C THR A 144 -3.01 11.25 -37.30
N ASP A 145 -3.81 12.32 -37.20
CA ASP A 145 -3.58 13.41 -36.25
C ASP A 145 -3.71 12.96 -34.78
N GLU A 146 -4.60 12.01 -34.50
CA GLU A 146 -4.77 11.43 -33.18
C GLU A 146 -3.61 10.51 -32.79
N GLU A 147 -3.20 9.63 -33.69
CA GLU A 147 -2.05 8.73 -33.49
C GLU A 147 -0.76 9.53 -33.27
N ASP A 148 -0.50 10.56 -34.09
CA ASP A 148 0.67 11.44 -33.95
C ASP A 148 0.68 12.16 -32.59
N CYS A 149 -0.47 12.61 -32.10
CA CYS A 149 -0.57 13.23 -30.76
C CYS A 149 -0.23 12.26 -29.63
N THR A 150 -0.62 10.98 -29.76
CA THR A 150 -0.28 9.97 -28.74
C THR A 150 1.22 9.69 -28.71
N MET A 151 1.87 9.60 -29.87
CA MET A 151 3.32 9.38 -29.95
C MET A 151 4.13 10.56 -29.40
N GLU A 152 3.69 11.79 -29.68
CA GLU A 152 4.28 13.01 -29.10
C GLU A 152 4.19 13.01 -27.55
N GLU A 153 3.03 12.67 -26.97
CA GLU A 153 2.83 12.61 -25.52
C GLU A 153 3.64 11.49 -24.84
N LEU A 154 3.72 10.31 -25.47
CA LEU A 154 4.58 9.22 -24.97
C LEU A 154 6.04 9.65 -24.97
N THR A 155 6.54 10.25 -26.06
CA THR A 155 7.91 10.74 -26.17
C THR A 155 8.20 11.81 -25.11
N ARG A 156 7.25 12.74 -24.90
CA ARG A 156 7.34 13.78 -23.86
C ARG A 156 7.48 13.16 -22.47
N LYS A 157 6.66 12.15 -22.14
CA LYS A 157 6.76 11.45 -20.85
C LYS A 157 8.08 10.69 -20.72
N GLN A 158 8.58 10.11 -21.82
CA GLN A 158 9.85 9.38 -21.81
C GLN A 158 11.06 10.27 -21.51
N GLN A 159 11.01 11.54 -21.93
CA GLN A 159 12.10 12.52 -21.77
C GLN A 159 12.15 13.20 -20.39
N HIS A 160 11.24 12.86 -19.47
CA HIS A 160 11.21 13.50 -18.15
C HIS A 160 12.49 13.25 -17.36
N PRO A 161 13.16 14.29 -16.81
CA PRO A 161 14.50 14.17 -16.20
C PRO A 161 14.53 13.32 -14.94
N ASP A 162 13.44 13.32 -14.16
CA ASP A 162 13.32 12.50 -12.95
C ASP A 162 12.90 11.05 -13.19
N ARG A 163 12.72 10.64 -14.45
CA ARG A 163 12.28 9.28 -14.76
C ARG A 163 13.33 8.27 -14.28
N LEU A 164 12.87 7.21 -13.62
CA LEU A 164 13.75 6.20 -13.02
C LEU A 164 14.38 5.29 -14.09
N HIS A 165 13.59 4.86 -15.08
CA HIS A 165 14.03 3.97 -16.15
C HIS A 165 13.26 4.24 -17.46
N PRO A 166 13.88 4.10 -18.66
CA PRO A 166 13.24 4.34 -19.96
C PRO A 166 12.01 3.49 -20.28
N GLU A 167 11.81 2.38 -19.57
CA GLU A 167 10.66 1.47 -19.76
C GLU A 167 9.57 1.65 -18.69
N MET A 168 9.84 2.44 -17.64
CA MET A 168 8.92 2.61 -16.52
C MET A 168 7.99 3.81 -16.73
N TRP A 169 6.69 3.61 -16.52
CA TRP A 169 5.71 4.69 -16.53
C TRP A 169 5.50 5.27 -15.12
N TYR A 170 4.99 6.49 -15.06
CA TYR A 170 4.74 7.22 -13.81
C TYR A 170 3.47 8.06 -13.93
N ASN A 171 2.91 8.42 -12.78
CA ASN A 171 1.64 9.13 -12.71
C ASN A 171 1.87 10.64 -12.60
N ASP A 172 1.10 11.41 -13.37
CA ASP A 172 1.02 12.86 -13.27
C ASP A 172 -0.45 13.25 -13.09
N VAL A 173 -0.69 14.28 -12.28
CA VAL A 173 -2.04 14.77 -11.98
C VAL A 173 -2.79 15.12 -13.26
N GLY A 174 -3.96 14.51 -13.45
CA GLY A 174 -4.84 14.76 -14.60
C GLY A 174 -4.33 14.22 -15.93
N GLU A 175 -3.33 13.33 -15.93
CA GLU A 175 -2.76 12.73 -17.15
C GLU A 175 -2.81 11.21 -17.14
N MET A 176 -3.13 10.64 -18.29
CA MET A 176 -2.85 9.25 -18.66
C MET A 176 -1.50 9.17 -19.39
N ASN A 177 -1.06 7.96 -19.74
CA ASN A 177 0.20 7.77 -20.48
C ASN A 177 0.20 8.44 -21.86
N ASP A 178 -0.96 8.55 -22.49
CA ASP A 178 -1.20 9.10 -23.83
C ASP A 178 -1.69 10.56 -23.82
N GLY A 179 -1.57 11.26 -22.68
CA GLY A 179 -1.89 12.68 -22.55
C GLY A 179 -2.97 12.97 -21.49
N PRO A 180 -3.76 14.04 -21.62
CA PRO A 180 -4.69 14.47 -20.56
C PRO A 180 -5.83 13.47 -20.33
N LEU A 181 -6.10 13.13 -19.06
CA LEU A 181 -7.16 12.23 -18.62
C LEU A 181 -8.56 12.69 -19.06
N CYS A 182 -8.79 14.01 -19.10
CA CYS A 182 -10.06 14.59 -19.47
C CYS A 182 -9.93 15.61 -20.62
N ARG A 183 -10.63 15.32 -21.72
CA ARG A 183 -10.72 16.20 -22.91
C ARG A 183 -12.00 17.05 -22.93
N CYS A 184 -12.83 17.00 -21.88
CA CYS A 184 -14.04 17.80 -21.81
C CYS A 184 -13.75 19.30 -21.76
N SER A 185 -14.73 20.11 -22.20
CA SER A 185 -14.66 21.57 -22.09
C SER A 185 -14.59 22.02 -20.63
N LYS A 186 -14.07 23.24 -20.37
CA LYS A 186 -14.05 23.83 -19.02
C LYS A 186 -15.44 23.91 -18.37
N LYS A 187 -16.51 24.09 -19.17
CA LYS A 187 -17.88 24.10 -18.66
C LYS A 187 -18.31 22.70 -18.23
N SER A 188 -18.02 21.70 -19.05
CA SER A 188 -18.38 20.29 -18.81
C SER A 188 -17.64 19.70 -17.61
N ARG A 189 -16.39 20.11 -17.34
CA ARG A 189 -15.61 19.67 -16.16
C ARG A 189 -16.18 20.10 -14.82
N LYS A 190 -17.07 21.12 -14.80
CA LYS A 190 -17.75 21.57 -13.58
C LYS A 190 -18.91 20.67 -13.15
N SER A 191 -19.15 19.58 -13.87
CA SER A 191 -20.23 18.64 -13.59
C SER A 191 -19.85 17.23 -13.99
N GLY A 192 -20.42 16.23 -13.32
CA GLY A 192 -20.34 14.83 -13.72
C GLY A 192 -19.47 13.97 -12.81
N ILE A 193 -19.96 12.76 -12.56
CA ILE A 193 -19.36 11.80 -11.62
C ILE A 193 -17.94 11.36 -12.01
N ARG A 194 -17.60 11.40 -13.31
CA ARG A 194 -16.24 11.09 -13.80
C ARG A 194 -15.21 12.18 -13.46
N HIS A 195 -15.67 13.35 -13.03
CA HIS A 195 -14.82 14.44 -12.52
C HIS A 195 -14.85 14.49 -10.99
N GLY A 196 -15.32 13.44 -10.32
CA GLY A 196 -15.45 13.40 -8.85
C GLY A 196 -16.60 14.24 -8.30
N ILE A 197 -17.55 14.67 -9.14
CA ILE A 197 -18.67 15.51 -8.71
C ILE A 197 -19.91 14.63 -8.51
N TYR A 198 -20.17 14.26 -7.26
CA TYR A 198 -21.29 13.40 -6.87
C TYR A 198 -22.48 14.25 -6.38
N PRO A 199 -23.66 14.14 -7.03
CA PRO A 199 -24.84 14.89 -6.60
C PRO A 199 -25.25 14.56 -5.17
N GLY A 200 -25.45 15.60 -4.35
CA GLY A 200 -25.88 15.48 -2.95
C GLY A 200 -24.74 15.32 -1.94
N GLU A 201 -23.50 15.12 -2.41
CA GLU A 201 -22.31 15.15 -1.57
C GLU A 201 -22.10 16.55 -0.97
N LYS A 202 -21.79 16.60 0.33
CA LYS A 202 -21.62 17.85 1.07
C LYS A 202 -20.20 17.98 1.58
N PHE A 203 -19.81 19.23 1.81
CA PHE A 203 -18.54 19.55 2.46
C PHE A 203 -18.64 19.13 3.94
N LEU A 204 -17.60 18.46 4.41
CA LEU A 204 -17.55 17.95 5.78
C LEU A 204 -16.75 18.89 6.65
N LYS A 205 -17.23 19.12 7.88
CA LYS A 205 -16.44 19.83 8.88
C LYS A 205 -15.21 18.97 9.21
N LEU A 206 -14.05 19.61 9.24
CA LEU A 206 -12.80 18.96 9.63
C LEU A 206 -12.90 18.31 11.02
N CYS A 207 -12.41 17.08 11.13
CA CYS A 207 -12.25 16.36 12.39
C CYS A 207 -11.30 17.07 13.36
N ASP A 208 -11.41 16.76 14.66
CA ASP A 208 -10.31 17.08 15.60
C ASP A 208 -9.16 16.11 15.32
N LEU A 209 -8.14 16.61 14.62
CA LEU A 209 -7.01 15.81 14.14
C LEU A 209 -6.27 15.09 15.27
N ASP A 210 -6.21 15.68 16.47
CA ASP A 210 -5.51 15.10 17.63
C ASP A 210 -6.33 14.01 18.34
N THR A 211 -7.48 13.60 17.79
CA THR A 211 -8.34 12.57 18.38
C THR A 211 -8.80 11.52 17.35
N ASN A 212 -9.31 10.40 17.84
CA ASN A 212 -9.93 9.36 17.00
C ASN A 212 -11.34 9.74 16.47
N ASN A 213 -11.95 10.82 16.98
CA ASN A 213 -13.34 11.22 16.69
C ASN A 213 -14.36 10.05 16.82
N GLY A 214 -14.13 9.14 17.78
CA GLY A 214 -14.92 7.90 17.93
C GLY A 214 -16.39 8.09 18.29
N ASP A 215 -16.83 9.32 18.55
CA ASP A 215 -18.22 9.69 18.76
C ASP A 215 -18.97 10.07 17.46
N LYS A 216 -18.23 10.35 16.39
CA LYS A 216 -18.77 10.85 15.10
C LYS A 216 -18.51 9.93 13.93
N LEU A 217 -17.43 9.15 14.00
CA LEU A 217 -17.04 8.25 12.93
C LEU A 217 -17.69 6.88 13.09
N TYR A 218 -18.02 6.26 11.96
CA TYR A 218 -18.55 4.91 11.84
C TYR A 218 -17.49 4.01 11.23
N HIS A 219 -17.23 2.85 11.83
CA HIS A 219 -16.12 1.98 11.47
C HIS A 219 -16.57 0.72 10.74
N TYR A 220 -15.91 0.46 9.61
CA TYR A 220 -16.11 -0.71 8.78
C TYR A 220 -14.76 -1.32 8.44
N ARG A 221 -14.58 -2.61 8.69
CA ARG A 221 -13.45 -3.35 8.13
C ARG A 221 -13.76 -3.71 6.69
N ILE A 222 -12.80 -3.43 5.80
CA ILE A 222 -12.87 -3.81 4.39
C ILE A 222 -12.29 -5.20 4.24
N THR A 223 -12.99 -6.09 3.55
CA THR A 223 -12.53 -7.44 3.21
C THR A 223 -12.90 -7.77 1.77
N ILE A 224 -12.10 -8.60 1.11
CA ILE A 224 -12.30 -8.93 -0.30
C ILE A 224 -12.46 -10.44 -0.43
N SER A 225 -13.52 -10.85 -1.12
CA SER A 225 -13.80 -12.25 -1.46
C SER A 225 -13.82 -12.40 -2.98
N PRO A 226 -13.19 -13.41 -3.58
CA PRO A 226 -12.36 -14.42 -2.92
C PRO A 226 -10.97 -13.86 -2.54
N PRO A 227 -10.25 -14.44 -1.58
CA PRO A 227 -8.95 -13.92 -1.16
C PRO A 227 -7.78 -14.35 -2.07
N THR A 228 -8.06 -14.89 -3.27
CA THR A 228 -7.09 -15.55 -4.17
C THR A 228 -5.75 -14.82 -4.33
N ASN A 229 -5.78 -13.51 -4.63
CA ASN A 229 -4.56 -12.72 -4.84
C ASN A 229 -4.02 -12.05 -3.56
N PHE A 230 -4.71 -12.21 -2.43
CA PHE A 230 -4.31 -11.70 -1.12
C PHE A 230 -3.55 -12.75 -0.29
N LEU A 231 -3.56 -14.02 -0.75
CA LEU A 231 -2.78 -15.11 -0.16
C LEU A 231 -1.32 -15.05 -0.63
N ILE A 232 -0.54 -14.14 -0.05
CA ILE A 232 0.89 -14.00 -0.36
C ILE A 232 1.76 -14.82 0.59
N LYS A 233 2.89 -15.31 0.06
CA LYS A 233 3.84 -16.16 0.81
C LYS A 233 4.51 -15.44 1.98
N THR A 234 4.71 -14.13 1.83
CA THR A 234 5.42 -13.25 2.75
C THR A 234 4.56 -12.01 3.01
N PRO A 235 3.69 -12.05 4.04
CA PRO A 235 2.90 -10.87 4.40
C PRO A 235 3.78 -9.80 5.03
N THR A 236 3.27 -8.56 5.10
CA THR A 236 3.90 -7.52 5.91
C THR A 236 3.66 -7.84 7.39
N ILE A 237 4.74 -7.90 8.16
CA ILE A 237 4.75 -8.29 9.57
C ILE A 237 5.44 -7.21 10.37
N ILE A 238 4.80 -6.76 11.46
CA ILE A 238 5.39 -5.84 12.43
C ILE A 238 5.56 -6.58 13.75
N GLN A 239 6.78 -6.59 14.29
CA GLN A 239 7.05 -7.14 15.62
C GLN A 239 6.86 -6.06 16.68
N HIS A 240 6.09 -6.35 17.72
CA HIS A 240 5.83 -5.45 18.83
C HIS A 240 5.53 -6.23 20.11
N ASP A 241 6.17 -5.84 21.23
CA ASP A 241 6.01 -6.46 22.55
C ASP A 241 6.17 -7.99 22.50
N GLU A 242 7.29 -8.45 21.92
CA GLU A 242 7.65 -9.86 21.68
C GLU A 242 6.80 -10.61 20.66
N HIS A 243 5.68 -10.06 20.21
CA HIS A 243 4.77 -10.74 19.29
C HIS A 243 4.83 -10.18 17.88
N GLU A 244 4.37 -10.95 16.89
CA GLU A 244 4.21 -10.43 15.54
C GLU A 244 2.74 -10.15 15.16
N PHE A 245 2.55 -9.06 14.42
CA PHE A 245 1.26 -8.61 13.90
C PHE A 245 1.30 -8.62 12.38
N ILE A 246 0.30 -9.25 11.77
CA ILE A 246 0.25 -9.49 10.33
C ILE A 246 -0.76 -8.53 9.69
N PHE A 247 -0.41 -7.99 8.52
CA PHE A 247 -1.33 -7.13 7.77
C PHE A 247 -2.61 -7.88 7.37
N GLU A 248 -3.77 -7.29 7.70
CA GLU A 248 -5.12 -7.85 7.50
C GLU A 248 -6.04 -6.86 6.75
N GLY A 249 -5.47 -6.05 5.85
CA GLY A 249 -6.23 -5.07 5.09
C GLY A 249 -6.47 -3.76 5.85
N PHE A 250 -7.63 -3.14 5.61
CA PHE A 250 -7.91 -1.77 6.06
C PHE A 250 -9.20 -1.66 6.86
N SER A 251 -9.14 -0.85 7.90
CA SER A 251 -10.30 -0.25 8.56
C SER A 251 -10.64 1.06 7.85
N MET A 252 -11.92 1.26 7.54
CA MET A 252 -12.46 2.48 6.96
C MET A 252 -13.35 3.18 7.99
N PHE A 253 -13.17 4.50 8.11
CA PHE A 253 -13.98 5.34 8.98
C PHE A 253 -14.77 6.34 8.14
N SER A 254 -16.08 6.32 8.28
CA SER A 254 -17.01 7.19 7.56
C SER A 254 -17.63 8.23 8.50
N HIS A 255 -17.93 9.42 8.00
CA HIS A 255 -18.66 10.46 8.75
C HIS A 255 -20.17 10.22 8.84
N PHE A 256 -20.66 9.18 8.17
CA PHE A 256 -22.06 8.79 8.15
C PHE A 256 -22.16 7.25 8.13
N PRO A 257 -23.22 6.68 8.73
CA PRO A 257 -23.43 5.24 8.68
C PRO A 257 -23.68 4.82 7.23
N LEU A 258 -23.06 3.71 6.82
CA LEU A 258 -23.38 3.06 5.56
C LEU A 258 -24.74 2.36 5.73
N GLY A 259 -25.67 2.67 4.83
CA GLY A 259 -26.95 1.95 4.74
C GLY A 259 -26.80 0.62 4.02
N GLU A 260 -27.91 0.08 3.52
CA GLU A 260 -27.88 -1.07 2.63
C GLU A 260 -27.28 -0.67 1.28
N LEU A 261 -25.99 -0.94 1.11
CA LEU A 261 -25.28 -0.74 -0.14
C LEU A 261 -25.41 -1.99 -1.01
N PRO A 262 -25.56 -1.83 -2.34
CA PRO A 262 -25.47 -2.97 -3.25
C PRO A 262 -24.08 -3.60 -3.19
N THR A 263 -24.00 -4.92 -3.39
CA THR A 263 -22.74 -5.65 -3.44
C THR A 263 -21.78 -5.03 -4.44
N CYS A 264 -20.61 -4.62 -3.98
CA CYS A 264 -19.60 -4.00 -4.81
C CYS A 264 -18.72 -5.09 -5.44
N LYS A 265 -18.90 -5.32 -6.74
CA LYS A 265 -18.14 -6.31 -7.51
C LYS A 265 -17.16 -5.64 -8.47
N VAL A 266 -15.92 -6.12 -8.48
CA VAL A 266 -14.83 -5.62 -9.32
C VAL A 266 -14.12 -6.80 -9.97
N ILE A 267 -13.98 -6.77 -11.29
CA ILE A 267 -13.21 -7.81 -12.01
C ILE A 267 -11.77 -7.34 -12.15
N ARG A 268 -10.82 -8.12 -11.62
CA ARG A 268 -9.39 -7.89 -11.78
C ARG A 268 -8.65 -9.22 -11.91
N PHE A 269 -7.64 -9.29 -12.78
CA PHE A 269 -6.92 -10.54 -13.09
C PHE A 269 -7.86 -11.68 -13.53
N ASN A 270 -8.94 -11.35 -14.24
CA ASN A 270 -9.99 -12.28 -14.66
C ASN A 270 -10.70 -13.00 -13.50
N ILE A 271 -10.64 -12.44 -12.29
CA ILE A 271 -11.36 -12.91 -11.11
C ILE A 271 -12.36 -11.81 -10.72
N GLU A 272 -13.62 -12.19 -10.51
CA GLU A 272 -14.62 -11.30 -9.92
C GLU A 272 -14.40 -11.27 -8.40
N TYR A 273 -14.11 -10.08 -7.87
CA TYR A 273 -13.98 -9.82 -6.45
C TYR A 273 -15.20 -9.07 -5.93
N THR A 274 -15.74 -9.52 -4.81
CA THR A 274 -16.70 -8.81 -3.98
C THR A 274 -15.96 -8.07 -2.86
N ILE A 275 -16.23 -6.78 -2.71
CA ILE A 275 -15.77 -5.96 -1.58
C ILE A 275 -16.87 -5.97 -0.51
N LEU A 276 -16.50 -6.46 0.68
CA LEU A 276 -17.36 -6.57 1.85
C LEU A 276 -16.99 -5.51 2.89
N TYR A 277 -18.01 -4.92 3.51
CA TYR A 277 -17.88 -3.94 4.58
C TYR A 277 -18.47 -4.53 5.86
N ILE A 278 -17.63 -4.83 6.84
CA ILE A 278 -18.03 -5.45 8.10
C ILE A 278 -18.02 -4.37 9.17
N GLU A 279 -19.19 -4.00 9.69
CA GLU A 279 -19.30 -3.07 10.81
C GLU A 279 -18.69 -3.70 12.07
N GLU A 280 -17.73 -2.99 12.67
CA GLU A 280 -16.98 -3.46 13.84
C GLU A 280 -16.83 -2.33 14.87
N LYS A 281 -16.55 -2.69 16.12
CA LYS A 281 -16.16 -1.72 17.15
C LYS A 281 -14.95 -0.89 16.67
N ILE A 282 -15.01 0.42 16.84
CA ILE A 282 -13.90 1.34 16.58
C ILE A 282 -12.65 0.91 17.39
N PRO A 283 -11.47 0.74 16.76
CA PRO A 283 -10.22 0.55 17.47
C PRO A 283 -9.87 1.77 18.34
N ASP A 284 -9.30 1.57 19.53
CA ASP A 284 -9.12 2.68 20.47
C ASP A 284 -7.93 3.59 20.07
N ASN A 285 -6.77 3.01 19.81
CA ASN A 285 -5.49 3.74 19.78
C ASN A 285 -5.08 4.19 18.37
N PHE A 286 -5.76 5.24 17.88
CA PHE A 286 -5.39 6.02 16.70
C PHE A 286 -5.87 7.47 16.83
N THR A 287 -5.40 8.35 15.96
CA THR A 287 -5.92 9.70 15.77
C THR A 287 -6.11 9.97 14.28
N VAL A 288 -7.03 10.87 13.91
CA VAL A 288 -7.26 11.23 12.50
C VAL A 288 -5.99 11.79 11.86
N HIS A 289 -5.15 12.53 12.63
CA HIS A 289 -3.88 13.02 12.13
C HIS A 289 -2.94 11.91 11.66
N GLU A 290 -2.85 10.80 12.40
CA GLU A 290 -2.02 9.66 12.00
C GLU A 290 -2.54 8.99 10.73
N LEU A 291 -3.87 8.89 10.58
CA LEU A 291 -4.49 8.31 9.38
C LEU A 291 -4.21 9.17 8.14
N ASP A 292 -4.31 10.50 8.27
CA ASP A 292 -4.01 11.43 7.18
C ASP A 292 -2.53 11.38 6.79
N LEU A 293 -1.61 11.30 7.76
CA LEU A 293 -0.18 11.15 7.48
C LEU A 293 0.15 9.83 6.78
N PHE A 294 -0.47 8.73 7.23
CA PHE A 294 -0.30 7.43 6.59
C PHE A 294 -0.90 7.41 5.19
N HIS A 295 -2.08 8.03 5.00
CA HIS A 295 -2.72 8.19 3.71
C HIS A 295 -1.79 8.90 2.72
N ASP A 296 -1.26 10.06 3.10
CA ASP A 296 -0.34 10.83 2.26
C ASP A 296 0.92 10.04 1.94
N TYR A 297 1.48 9.34 2.93
CA TYR A 297 2.66 8.52 2.72
C TYR A 297 2.39 7.34 1.76
N LEU A 298 1.38 6.51 2.02
CA LEU A 298 1.14 5.32 1.23
C LEU A 298 0.56 5.66 -0.15
N PHE A 299 -0.56 6.39 -0.19
CA PHE A 299 -1.30 6.59 -1.42
C PHE A 299 -0.69 7.66 -2.32
N THR A 300 -0.06 8.69 -1.75
CA THR A 300 0.59 9.74 -2.55
C THR A 300 2.08 9.45 -2.76
N GLU A 301 2.87 9.29 -1.68
CA GLU A 301 4.33 9.21 -1.80
C GLU A 301 4.85 7.82 -2.23
N VAL A 302 4.14 6.72 -1.94
CA VAL A 302 4.58 5.36 -2.34
C VAL A 302 3.89 4.89 -3.61
N LEU A 303 2.56 5.01 -3.69
CA LEU A 303 1.76 4.46 -4.78
C LEU A 303 1.41 5.45 -5.91
N GLU A 304 1.72 6.74 -5.75
CA GLU A 304 1.44 7.80 -6.73
C GLU A 304 -0.03 7.82 -7.23
N LEU A 305 -1.01 7.65 -6.35
CA LEU A 305 -2.45 7.75 -6.66
C LEU A 305 -2.89 9.22 -6.77
N VAL A 306 -2.28 9.95 -7.71
CA VAL A 306 -2.29 11.42 -7.80
C VAL A 306 -3.66 12.07 -8.05
N ASP A 307 -4.62 11.34 -8.63
CA ASP A 307 -5.98 11.82 -8.93
C ASP A 307 -7.04 11.21 -7.99
N LEU A 308 -6.61 10.45 -6.98
CA LEU A 308 -7.50 9.89 -5.96
C LEU A 308 -7.73 10.94 -4.86
N ASP A 309 -8.90 11.57 -4.87
CA ASP A 309 -9.32 12.53 -3.86
C ASP A 309 -10.61 12.04 -3.19
N PHE A 310 -10.55 11.89 -1.86
CA PHE A 310 -11.71 11.51 -1.05
C PHE A 310 -12.47 12.71 -0.50
N LYS A 311 -12.10 13.95 -0.83
CA LYS A 311 -12.86 15.13 -0.48
C LYS A 311 -13.98 15.39 -1.49
N ALA A 312 -15.03 16.04 -1.03
CA ALA A 312 -16.09 16.52 -1.91
C ALA A 312 -15.51 17.50 -2.94
N ALA A 313 -15.99 17.43 -4.18
CA ALA A 313 -15.48 18.28 -5.24
C ALA A 313 -15.52 19.78 -4.89
N GLY A 314 -14.35 20.42 -4.91
CA GLY A 314 -14.19 21.84 -4.59
C GLY A 314 -14.01 22.15 -3.11
N ASP A 315 -14.03 21.15 -2.24
CA ASP A 315 -13.76 21.30 -0.81
C ASP A 315 -12.26 21.33 -0.53
N ARG A 316 -11.75 22.50 -0.13
CA ARG A 316 -10.32 22.71 0.16
C ARG A 316 -9.98 22.59 1.64
N GLU A 317 -10.93 22.90 2.51
CA GLU A 317 -10.72 23.07 3.95
C GLU A 317 -11.43 22.00 4.78
N GLY A 318 -12.36 21.26 4.18
CA GLY A 318 -13.09 20.19 4.84
C GLY A 318 -12.33 18.88 4.96
N CYS A 319 -13.02 17.93 5.59
CA CYS A 319 -12.55 16.58 5.83
C CYS A 319 -12.74 15.67 4.60
N SER A 320 -11.92 14.63 4.49
CA SER A 320 -12.17 13.53 3.56
C SER A 320 -13.46 12.80 3.94
N GLN A 321 -14.20 12.27 2.96
CA GLN A 321 -15.42 11.48 3.23
C GLN A 321 -15.10 10.24 4.08
N PHE A 322 -13.94 9.63 3.82
CA PHE A 322 -13.47 8.42 4.47
C PHE A 322 -12.01 8.57 4.95
N HIS A 323 -11.69 7.97 6.09
CA HIS A 323 -10.31 7.77 6.56
C HIS A 323 -9.97 6.28 6.58
N PHE A 324 -8.71 5.94 6.36
CA PHE A 324 -8.25 4.55 6.29
C PHE A 324 -7.13 4.28 7.30
N MET A 325 -7.26 3.20 8.05
CA MET A 325 -6.24 2.69 8.97
C MET A 325 -5.77 1.32 8.51
N PRO A 326 -4.45 1.09 8.32
CA PRO A 326 -3.93 -0.24 8.07
C PRO A 326 -4.13 -1.13 9.30
N ARG A 327 -4.60 -2.35 9.10
CA ARG A 327 -4.79 -3.31 10.19
C ARG A 327 -3.61 -4.27 10.24
N PHE A 328 -2.89 -4.24 11.35
CA PHE A 328 -1.91 -5.26 11.71
C PHE A 328 -2.46 -6.01 12.91
N VAL A 329 -2.65 -7.32 12.76
CA VAL A 329 -3.45 -8.10 13.69
C VAL A 329 -2.72 -9.35 14.15
N ARG A 330 -2.93 -9.70 15.41
CA ARG A 330 -2.58 -11.00 15.98
C ARG A 330 -3.83 -11.72 16.46
N GLU A 331 -3.92 -13.01 16.21
CA GLU A 331 -5.00 -13.85 16.74
C GLU A 331 -4.84 -14.04 18.26
N LEU A 332 -5.97 -14.00 18.97
CA LEU A 332 -6.08 -14.31 20.39
C LEU A 332 -6.96 -15.57 20.58
N PRO A 333 -6.89 -16.22 21.75
CA PRO A 333 -7.83 -17.28 22.11
C PRO A 333 -9.30 -16.81 22.04
N ASP A 334 -10.22 -17.77 21.98
CA ASP A 334 -11.67 -17.53 22.00
C ASP A 334 -12.17 -16.59 20.90
N ASN A 335 -11.65 -16.76 19.69
CA ASN A 335 -12.02 -15.99 18.50
C ASN A 335 -11.78 -14.47 18.66
N GLY A 336 -10.73 -14.11 19.39
CA GLY A 336 -10.30 -12.73 19.58
C GLY A 336 -9.24 -12.28 18.58
N LYS A 337 -9.16 -10.98 18.34
CA LYS A 337 -8.09 -10.35 17.56
C LYS A 337 -7.53 -9.13 18.29
N GLU A 338 -6.21 -8.99 18.29
CA GLU A 338 -5.52 -7.81 18.79
C GLU A 338 -5.02 -6.97 17.62
N ILE A 339 -5.47 -5.73 17.54
CA ILE A 339 -5.10 -4.75 16.51
C ILE A 339 -3.96 -3.88 17.05
N LEU A 340 -2.88 -3.77 16.28
CA LEU A 340 -1.75 -2.92 16.59
C LEU A 340 -2.15 -1.43 16.54
N SER A 341 -1.71 -0.65 17.54
CA SER A 341 -1.95 0.79 17.57
C SER A 341 -1.30 1.52 16.39
N MET A 342 -1.89 2.62 15.94
CA MET A 342 -1.41 3.35 14.77
C MET A 342 0.00 3.93 14.97
N LYS A 343 0.34 4.33 16.20
CA LYS A 343 1.68 4.80 16.56
C LYS A 343 2.76 3.78 16.22
N GLU A 344 2.52 2.50 16.49
CA GLU A 344 3.54 1.46 16.24
C GLU A 344 3.69 1.20 14.74
N VAL A 345 2.62 1.36 13.96
CA VAL A 345 2.70 1.33 12.49
C VAL A 345 3.55 2.48 11.96
N LEU A 346 3.31 3.72 12.42
CA LEU A 346 4.10 4.87 12.00
C LEU A 346 5.57 4.74 12.43
N GLN A 347 5.83 4.24 13.64
CA GLN A 347 7.18 4.02 14.13
C GLN A 347 7.91 2.95 13.31
N TYR A 348 7.26 1.82 13.02
CA TYR A 348 7.83 0.79 12.15
C TYR A 348 8.22 1.33 10.78
N LEU A 349 7.39 2.16 10.16
CA LEU A 349 7.68 2.77 8.86
C LEU A 349 8.85 3.77 8.92
N LEU A 350 8.97 4.53 10.02
CA LEU A 350 10.13 5.38 10.28
C LEU A 350 11.41 4.54 10.41
N ASP A 351 11.37 3.51 11.24
CA ASP A 351 12.53 2.65 11.51
C ASP A 351 12.95 1.85 10.27
N SER A 352 11.98 1.48 9.42
CA SER A 352 12.22 0.78 8.15
C SER A 352 12.72 1.69 7.03
N SER A 353 12.68 3.01 7.20
CA SER A 353 13.13 3.96 6.18
C SER A 353 14.66 4.11 6.19
N VAL A 354 15.34 3.04 5.84
CA VAL A 354 16.81 2.97 5.70
C VAL A 354 17.21 2.73 4.24
N PRO A 355 18.44 3.09 3.82
CA PRO A 355 18.95 2.71 2.51
C PRO A 355 18.92 1.19 2.34
N LEU A 356 18.47 0.72 1.17
CA LEU A 356 18.45 -0.71 0.84
C LEU A 356 19.85 -1.32 0.98
N ILE A 357 20.87 -0.61 0.51
CA ILE A 357 22.28 -0.97 0.61
C ILE A 357 23.05 0.32 0.89
N LYS A 358 23.94 0.34 1.89
CA LYS A 358 24.83 1.48 2.10
C LYS A 358 26.06 1.36 1.20
N GLU A 359 26.56 2.49 0.71
CA GLU A 359 27.76 2.53 -0.12
C GLU A 359 28.99 1.92 0.60
N SER A 360 29.08 2.12 1.92
CA SER A 360 30.15 1.56 2.75
C SER A 360 30.13 0.04 2.87
N GLU A 361 29.00 -0.61 2.56
CA GLU A 361 28.79 -2.06 2.69
C GLU A 361 29.06 -2.79 1.36
N LEU A 362 29.26 -2.07 0.25
CA LEU A 362 29.37 -2.66 -1.10
C LEU A 362 30.54 -3.65 -1.23
N GLU A 363 31.69 -3.34 -0.64
CA GLU A 363 32.86 -4.23 -0.67
C GLU A 363 32.58 -5.56 0.04
N GLU A 364 31.93 -5.49 1.21
CA GLU A 364 31.55 -6.68 1.96
C GLU A 364 30.53 -7.52 1.19
N MET A 365 29.51 -6.89 0.60
CA MET A 365 28.47 -7.60 -0.17
C MET A 365 28.99 -8.30 -1.43
N ILE A 366 30.02 -7.75 -2.06
CA ILE A 366 30.64 -8.35 -3.24
C ILE A 366 31.51 -9.55 -2.86
N ASN A 367 32.21 -9.45 -1.72
CA ASN A 367 33.06 -10.51 -1.20
C ASN A 367 32.29 -11.59 -0.42
N MET A 368 31.03 -11.30 -0.03
CA MET A 368 30.13 -12.19 0.67
C MET A 368 29.93 -13.51 -0.09
N ALA A 369 29.84 -14.62 0.65
CA ALA A 369 29.62 -15.92 0.04
C ALA A 369 28.26 -15.99 -0.69
N GLN A 370 28.15 -16.81 -1.74
CA GLN A 370 26.93 -16.88 -2.55
C GLN A 370 25.66 -17.25 -1.75
N HIS A 371 25.79 -18.09 -0.72
CA HIS A 371 24.66 -18.50 0.11
C HIS A 371 24.17 -17.38 1.04
N GLU A 372 25.09 -16.56 1.57
CA GLU A 372 24.75 -15.38 2.39
C GLU A 372 24.07 -14.33 1.51
N TRP A 373 24.61 -14.09 0.30
CA TRP A 373 23.99 -13.19 -0.68
C TRP A 373 22.58 -13.63 -1.05
N GLN A 374 22.39 -14.93 -1.32
CA GLN A 374 21.07 -15.45 -1.66
C GLN A 374 20.09 -15.26 -0.50
N THR A 375 20.53 -15.48 0.74
CA THR A 375 19.70 -15.26 1.94
C THR A 375 19.27 -13.79 2.04
N TYR A 376 20.21 -12.86 1.84
CA TYR A 376 19.95 -11.43 1.84
C TYR A 376 18.97 -11.01 0.73
N ALA A 377 19.20 -11.48 -0.50
CA ALA A 377 18.35 -11.17 -1.64
C ALA A 377 16.93 -11.74 -1.48
N ASP A 378 16.79 -12.94 -0.92
CA ASP A 378 15.50 -13.58 -0.65
C ASP A 378 14.71 -12.86 0.45
N GLU A 379 15.38 -12.20 1.40
CA GLU A 379 14.73 -11.37 2.42
C GLU A 379 14.09 -10.11 1.81
N ILE A 380 14.80 -9.46 0.89
CA ILE A 380 14.35 -8.24 0.21
C ILE A 380 13.31 -8.52 -0.88
N LYS A 381 13.33 -9.74 -1.43
CA LYS A 381 12.46 -10.13 -2.53
C LYS A 381 10.97 -9.93 -2.20
N GLY A 382 10.28 -9.21 -3.07
CA GLY A 382 8.88 -8.84 -2.93
C GLY A 382 8.64 -7.57 -2.13
N MET A 383 9.67 -6.95 -1.55
CA MET A 383 9.55 -5.65 -0.88
C MET A 383 9.40 -4.51 -1.89
N VAL A 384 8.80 -3.42 -1.44
CA VAL A 384 8.73 -2.16 -2.18
C VAL A 384 9.82 -1.23 -1.66
N VAL A 385 10.63 -0.71 -2.57
CA VAL A 385 11.68 0.26 -2.28
C VAL A 385 11.38 1.58 -2.97
N THR A 386 11.78 2.68 -2.34
CA THR A 386 11.47 4.04 -2.82
C THR A 386 12.76 4.81 -3.08
N TYR A 387 12.83 5.46 -4.24
CA TYR A 387 13.78 6.51 -4.59
C TYR A 387 13.04 7.87 -4.58
N PRO A 388 13.07 8.60 -3.45
CA PRO A 388 12.34 9.85 -3.31
C PRO A 388 12.71 10.89 -4.37
N GLY A 389 11.70 11.47 -5.00
CA GLY A 389 11.86 12.47 -6.06
C GLY A 389 12.09 11.89 -7.45
N LYS A 390 12.22 10.57 -7.63
CA LYS A 390 12.19 9.95 -8.96
C LYS A 390 10.75 9.62 -9.39
N LYS A 391 10.58 9.27 -10.68
CA LYS A 391 9.30 8.96 -11.32
C LYS A 391 9.37 7.63 -12.11
N PRO A 392 8.65 6.57 -11.74
CA PRO A 392 7.92 6.44 -10.48
C PRO A 392 8.91 6.46 -9.31
N CYS A 393 8.44 6.91 -8.16
CA CYS A 393 9.29 6.97 -6.96
C CYS A 393 9.49 5.61 -6.30
N SER A 394 8.58 4.65 -6.45
CA SER A 394 8.68 3.34 -5.79
C SER A 394 8.57 2.18 -6.76
N VAL A 395 9.33 1.11 -6.50
CA VAL A 395 9.38 -0.12 -7.29
C VAL A 395 9.40 -1.33 -6.39
N ARG A 396 8.84 -2.46 -6.85
CA ARG A 396 8.96 -3.75 -6.15
C ARG A 396 10.25 -4.44 -6.58
N VAL A 397 11.00 -4.98 -5.63
CA VAL A 397 12.22 -5.76 -5.90
C VAL A 397 11.81 -7.21 -6.12
N ASP A 398 11.85 -7.70 -7.36
CA ASP A 398 11.58 -9.12 -7.66
C ASP A 398 12.87 -9.94 -7.76
N GLN A 399 13.95 -9.30 -8.21
CA GLN A 399 15.30 -9.85 -8.26
C GLN A 399 16.35 -8.78 -7.94
N LEU A 400 17.47 -9.22 -7.34
CA LEU A 400 18.61 -8.37 -6.99
C LEU A 400 19.90 -9.07 -7.44
N ASP A 401 20.63 -8.45 -8.36
CA ASP A 401 21.81 -9.03 -9.01
C ASP A 401 23.07 -8.22 -8.71
N ARG A 402 24.06 -8.84 -8.05
CA ARG A 402 25.33 -8.18 -7.69
C ARG A 402 26.39 -8.12 -8.80
N ASN A 403 26.17 -8.81 -9.92
CA ASN A 403 26.99 -8.78 -11.13
C ASN A 403 28.51 -8.74 -10.86
N ILE A 404 29.03 -9.73 -10.14
CA ILE A 404 30.43 -9.76 -9.65
C ILE A 404 31.45 -9.49 -10.76
N ASP A 405 31.22 -10.02 -11.95
CA ASP A 405 32.12 -9.89 -13.11
C ASP A 405 32.25 -8.43 -13.63
N LEU A 406 31.29 -7.56 -13.29
CA LEU A 406 31.28 -6.14 -13.68
C LEU A 406 31.88 -5.23 -12.60
N GLN A 407 32.29 -5.79 -11.46
CA GLN A 407 32.78 -5.03 -10.32
C GLN A 407 34.29 -4.74 -10.43
N THR A 408 34.69 -3.54 -10.02
CA THR A 408 36.11 -3.15 -9.99
C THR A 408 36.55 -2.93 -8.54
N PRO A 409 37.65 -3.54 -8.07
CA PRO A 409 38.15 -3.33 -6.71
C PRO A 409 38.38 -1.83 -6.42
N GLY A 410 37.86 -1.35 -5.30
CA GLY A 410 37.92 0.07 -4.91
C GLY A 410 36.96 0.99 -5.67
N LYS A 411 36.18 0.48 -6.62
CA LYS A 411 35.12 1.20 -7.32
C LYS A 411 33.92 0.29 -7.57
N TYR A 412 33.33 -0.15 -6.47
CA TYR A 412 32.18 -1.03 -6.48
C TYR A 412 30.90 -0.30 -6.89
N LYS A 413 30.04 -1.00 -7.64
CA LYS A 413 28.73 -0.53 -8.05
C LYS A 413 27.65 -1.22 -7.22
N PHE A 414 26.54 -0.53 -7.02
CA PHE A 414 25.35 -1.11 -6.41
C PHE A 414 24.83 -2.31 -7.22
N PRO A 415 24.31 -3.35 -6.56
CA PRO A 415 23.53 -4.40 -7.21
C PRO A 415 22.35 -3.83 -8.00
N GLU A 416 22.01 -4.50 -9.10
CA GLU A 416 20.92 -4.12 -9.99
C GLU A 416 19.61 -4.75 -9.50
N ILE A 417 18.54 -3.96 -9.50
CA ILE A 417 17.18 -4.44 -9.29
C ILE A 417 16.62 -4.79 -10.67
N VAL A 418 16.15 -6.04 -10.82
CA VAL A 418 15.60 -6.58 -12.06
C VAL A 418 14.11 -6.81 -11.95
#